data_AF-A0A7R9YSA1-F1
#
_entry.id   AF-A0A7R9YSA1-F1
#
_cell.length_a   1.000
_cell.length_b   1.000
_cell.length_c   1.000
_cell.angle_alpha   90.00
_cell.angle_beta   90.00
_cell.angle_gamma   90.00
#
_symmetry.space_group_name_H-M   'P 1'
#
loop_
_entity.id
_entity.type
_entity.pdbx_description
1 polymer ?
#
loop_
_entity_poly.entity_id
_entity_poly.type
_entity_poly.pdbx_seq_one_letter_code
_entity_poly.pdbx_strand_id
1 'polypeptide(L)'
;GSVASVYPAPGQRVCGLAVKMADQELEILDGYEKGYTRQIKQVITEEWGAVDAILYQIKSTEWKHPPSVAYLTAISIMLAEAGHDTTIEINHVATDGTVLTKGSWHPATGFAGGITD
;
A
#
# COMPACT_ATOMS: atom_id res chain seq x y z
N GLY A 1 -13.00 -0.56 -6.79
CA GLY A 1 -12.15 -1.28 -5.82
C GLY A 1 -11.30 -0.26 -5.08
N SER A 2 -11.10 -0.43 -3.77
CA SER A 2 -10.28 0.50 -2.99
C SER A 2 -8.81 0.29 -3.35
N VAL A 3 -8.02 1.34 -3.19
CA VAL A 3 -6.58 1.34 -3.49
C VAL A 3 -5.80 1.48 -2.20
N ALA A 4 -4.55 1.02 -2.20
CA ALA A 4 -3.70 1.03 -1.03
C ALA A 4 -3.35 2.47 -0.63
N SER A 5 -3.16 2.68 0.67
CA SER A 5 -2.57 3.88 1.24
C SER A 5 -1.86 3.52 2.53
N VAL A 6 -1.01 4.44 3.00
CA VAL A 6 -0.45 4.41 4.34
C VAL A 6 -1.28 5.27 5.30
N TYR A 7 -1.28 4.91 6.58
CA TYR A 7 -1.88 5.69 7.65
C TYR A 7 -0.93 5.73 8.86
N PRO A 8 -0.74 6.90 9.51
CA PRO A 8 0.11 6.99 10.69
C PRO A 8 -0.50 6.22 11.88
N ALA A 9 0.07 5.06 12.20
CA ALA A 9 -0.32 4.24 13.34
C ALA A 9 0.91 3.93 14.21
N PRO A 10 1.02 4.46 15.44
CA PRO A 10 2.17 4.22 16.32
C PRO A 10 2.42 2.73 16.57
N GLY A 11 3.68 2.31 16.45
CA GLY A 11 4.10 0.92 16.65
C GLY A 11 3.85 -0.03 15.47
N GLN A 12 3.11 0.42 14.46
CA GLN A 12 2.89 -0.33 13.22
C GLN A 12 3.99 -0.02 12.20
N ARG A 13 4.22 -0.96 11.28
CA ARG A 13 5.17 -0.82 10.17
C ARG A 13 4.53 -1.28 8.89
N VAL A 14 4.95 -0.67 7.78
CA VAL A 14 4.58 -1.09 6.43
C VAL A 14 5.86 -1.42 5.70
N CYS A 15 5.93 -2.59 5.10
CA CYS A 15 7.00 -2.98 4.20
C CYS A 15 6.60 -2.63 2.77
N GLY A 16 7.59 -2.28 1.95
CA GLY A 16 7.37 -1.93 0.55
C GLY A 16 8.69 -1.86 -0.20
N LEU A 17 8.60 -1.51 -1.48
CA LEU A 17 9.76 -1.39 -2.35
C LEU A 17 10.16 0.09 -2.49
N ALA A 18 11.45 0.36 -2.29
CA ALA A 18 12.03 1.65 -2.61
C ALA A 18 12.60 1.59 -4.04
N VAL A 19 12.11 2.45 -4.92
CA VAL A 19 12.53 2.49 -6.33
C VAL A 19 13.26 3.80 -6.59
N LYS A 20 14.46 3.71 -7.18
CA LYS A 20 15.19 4.89 -7.65
C LYS A 20 14.60 5.33 -8.99
N MET A 21 14.13 6.56 -9.05
CA MET A 21 13.49 7.13 -10.25
C MET A 21 14.17 8.45 -10.62
N ALA A 22 14.17 8.79 -11.91
CA ALA A 22 14.51 10.11 -12.38
C ALA A 22 13.37 11.11 -12.12
N ASP A 23 13.70 12.40 -12.00
CA ASP A 23 12.71 13.45 -11.70
C ASP A 23 11.55 13.46 -12.70
N GLN A 24 11.83 13.20 -13.99
CA GLN A 24 10.80 13.14 -15.03
C GLN A 24 9.83 11.96 -14.85
N GLU A 25 10.32 10.81 -14.39
CA GLU A 25 9.47 9.64 -14.13
C GLU A 25 8.58 9.88 -12.90
N LEU A 26 9.11 10.63 -11.94
CA LEU A 26 8.39 11.05 -10.76
C LEU A 26 7.28 12.07 -11.08
N GLU A 27 7.52 13.01 -11.99
CA GLU A 27 6.48 13.93 -12.48
C GLU A 27 5.34 13.18 -13.20
N ILE A 28 5.68 12.13 -13.96
CA ILE A 28 4.69 11.24 -14.58
C ILE A 28 3.88 10.51 -13.49
N LEU A 29 4.56 10.00 -12.45
CA LEU A 29 3.90 9.33 -11.33
C LEU A 29 2.96 10.27 -10.56
N ASP A 30 3.35 11.51 -10.32
CA ASP A 30 2.49 12.55 -9.73
C ASP A 30 1.19 12.75 -10.56
N GLY A 31 1.26 12.57 -11.88
CA GLY A 31 0.12 12.61 -12.79
C GLY A 31 -0.87 11.46 -12.61
N TYR A 32 -0.40 10.27 -12.24
CA TYR A 32 -1.25 9.11 -11.92
C TYR A 32 -1.81 9.17 -10.49
N GLU A 33 -1.03 9.72 -9.56
CA GLU A 33 -1.33 9.75 -8.11
C GLU A 33 -2.15 10.98 -7.67
N LYS A 34 -2.97 11.58 -8.53
CA LYS A 34 -3.74 12.82 -8.24
C LYS A 34 -4.64 12.72 -7.00
N GLY A 35 -5.10 11.51 -6.66
CA GLY A 35 -5.90 11.21 -5.47
C GLY A 35 -5.10 11.21 -4.16
N TYR A 36 -3.78 11.32 -4.25
CA TYR A 36 -2.84 11.24 -3.15
C TYR A 36 -2.15 12.59 -2.91
N THR A 37 -1.53 12.68 -1.74
CA THR A 37 -0.63 13.75 -1.33
C THR A 37 0.77 13.17 -1.23
N ARG A 38 1.73 13.84 -1.86
CA ARG A 38 3.14 13.49 -1.77
C ARG A 38 3.66 13.77 -0.36
N GLN A 39 4.40 12.84 0.20
CA GLN A 39 5.07 12.93 1.50
C GLN A 39 6.52 12.51 1.34
N ILE A 40 7.43 13.20 2.01
CA ILE A 40 8.80 12.71 2.17
C ILE A 40 8.87 12.00 3.51
N LYS A 41 9.33 10.74 3.49
CA LYS A 41 9.48 9.90 4.68
C LYS A 41 10.83 9.22 4.65
N GLN A 42 11.50 9.22 5.79
CA GLN A 42 12.67 8.39 5.97
C GLN A 42 12.23 6.92 6.06
N VAL A 43 12.79 6.08 5.21
CA VAL A 43 12.61 4.63 5.20
C VAL A 43 13.96 3.95 5.39
N ILE A 44 13.94 2.72 5.88
CA ILE A 44 15.13 1.89 6.00
C ILE A 44 15.04 0.80 4.95
N THR A 45 16.01 0.76 4.04
CA THR A 45 16.12 -0.27 3.02
C THR A 45 17.26 -1.23 3.36
N GLU A 46 17.18 -2.45 2.84
CA GLU A 46 18.22 -3.47 3.05
C GLU A 46 19.54 -3.09 2.34
N GLU A 47 19.46 -2.45 1.17
CA GLU A 47 20.63 -2.14 0.34
C GLU A 47 21.24 -0.75 0.56
N TRP A 48 20.42 0.26 0.81
CA TRP A 48 20.85 1.67 0.87
C TRP A 48 20.82 2.24 2.29
N GLY A 49 20.30 1.50 3.26
CA GLY A 49 20.13 1.98 4.63
C GLY A 49 19.02 3.02 4.74
N ALA A 50 19.24 4.05 5.55
CA ALA A 50 18.25 5.12 5.75
C ALA A 50 18.24 6.09 4.56
N VAL A 51 17.09 6.22 3.89
CA VAL A 51 16.90 7.12 2.74
C VAL A 51 15.60 7.91 2.87
N ASP A 52 15.59 9.14 2.36
CA ASP A 52 14.36 9.91 2.21
C ASP A 52 13.65 9.48 0.94
N ALA A 53 12.52 8.79 1.11
CA ALA A 53 11.70 8.30 0.02
C ALA A 53 10.43 9.15 -0.13
N ILE A 54 9.92 9.15 -1.35
CA ILE A 54 8.63 9.75 -1.67
C ILE A 54 7.55 8.70 -1.47
N LEU A 55 6.53 9.08 -0.73
CA LEU A 55 5.38 8.25 -0.43
C LEU A 55 4.11 8.99 -0.81
N TYR A 56 3.20 8.30 -1.48
CA TYR A 56 1.88 8.82 -1.81
C TYR A 56 0.89 8.35 -0.75
N GLN A 57 0.25 9.30 -0.07
CA GLN A 57 -0.78 9.04 0.94
C GLN A 57 -2.14 9.53 0.44
N ILE A 58 -3.16 8.67 0.45
CA ILE A 58 -4.47 9.01 -0.08
C ILE A 58 -5.08 10.18 0.71
N LYS A 59 -5.77 11.09 0.03
CA LYS A 59 -6.40 12.25 0.66
C LYS A 59 -7.63 11.89 1.50
N SER A 60 -8.33 10.81 1.15
CA SER A 60 -9.52 10.33 1.86
C SER A 60 -9.31 8.91 2.37
N THR A 61 -9.43 8.72 3.69
CA THR A 61 -9.33 7.42 4.36
C THR A 61 -10.66 6.68 4.43
N GLU A 62 -11.72 7.19 3.80
CA GLU A 62 -13.03 6.57 3.79
C GLU A 62 -12.99 5.20 3.08
N TRP A 63 -13.29 4.13 3.81
CA TRP A 63 -13.45 2.81 3.23
C TRP A 63 -14.77 2.72 2.47
N LYS A 64 -14.71 2.50 1.15
CA LYS A 64 -15.91 2.40 0.30
C LYS A 64 -16.29 0.95 -0.05
N HIS A 65 -15.32 0.18 -0.51
CA HIS A 65 -15.48 -1.18 -1.02
C HIS A 65 -14.14 -1.93 -0.93
N PRO A 66 -14.09 -3.27 -1.00
CA PRO A 66 -12.80 -3.97 -1.08
C PRO A 66 -11.95 -3.55 -2.28
N PRO A 67 -10.62 -3.74 -2.22
CA PRO A 67 -9.76 -3.69 -3.39
C PRO A 67 -10.20 -4.73 -4.43
N SER A 68 -10.08 -4.40 -5.72
CA SER A 68 -10.43 -5.37 -6.76
C SER A 68 -9.41 -6.51 -6.81
N VAL A 69 -9.85 -7.69 -7.23
CA VAL A 69 -8.95 -8.85 -7.40
C VAL A 69 -7.81 -8.52 -8.36
N ALA A 70 -8.07 -7.84 -9.49
CA ALA A 70 -7.02 -7.44 -10.42
C ALA A 70 -5.94 -6.54 -9.77
N TYR A 71 -6.35 -5.64 -8.87
CA TYR A 71 -5.43 -4.78 -8.15
C TYR A 71 -4.59 -5.56 -7.13
N LEU A 72 -5.20 -6.48 -6.38
CA LEU A 72 -4.51 -7.36 -5.44
C LEU A 72 -3.54 -8.30 -6.15
N THR A 73 -3.93 -8.85 -7.31
CA THR A 73 -3.05 -9.66 -8.15
C THR A 73 -1.81 -8.88 -8.58
N ALA A 74 -1.96 -7.62 -9.01
CA ALA A 74 -0.82 -6.78 -9.38
C ALA A 74 0.15 -6.56 -8.21
N ILE A 75 -0.35 -6.30 -7.00
CA ILE A 75 0.47 -6.21 -5.78
C ILE A 75 1.19 -7.53 -5.50
N SER A 76 0.48 -8.66 -5.58
CA SER A 76 1.08 -9.97 -5.30
C SER A 76 2.17 -10.37 -6.28
N ILE A 77 2.07 -9.96 -7.55
CA ILE A 77 3.12 -10.18 -8.55
C ILE A 77 4.38 -9.41 -8.14
N MET A 78 4.25 -8.14 -7.76
CA MET A 78 5.39 -7.34 -7.30
C MET A 78 6.02 -7.90 -6.02
N LEU A 79 5.22 -8.39 -5.08
CA LEU A 79 5.72 -9.04 -3.86
C LEU A 79 6.47 -10.33 -4.19
N ALA A 80 5.94 -11.16 -5.10
CA ALA A 80 6.58 -12.40 -5.53
C ALA A 80 7.91 -12.14 -6.25
N GLU A 81 7.95 -11.15 -7.15
CA GLU A 81 9.17 -10.73 -7.86
C GLU A 81 10.25 -10.22 -6.90
N ALA A 82 9.85 -9.60 -5.79
CA ALA A 82 10.73 -9.17 -4.71
C ALA A 82 11.09 -10.29 -3.71
N GLY A 83 10.57 -11.51 -3.88
CA GLY A 83 10.83 -12.63 -2.97
C GLY A 83 10.13 -12.52 -1.61
N HIS A 84 9.05 -11.76 -1.52
CA HIS A 84 8.24 -11.61 -0.31
C HIS A 84 7.01 -12.53 -0.30
N ASP A 85 6.41 -12.70 0.88
CA ASP A 85 5.11 -13.37 0.99
C ASP A 85 4.05 -12.62 0.17
N THR A 86 3.21 -13.37 -0.53
CA THR A 86 2.21 -12.82 -1.46
C THR A 86 0.84 -12.63 -0.82
N THR A 87 0.71 -12.97 0.47
CA THR A 87 -0.49 -12.70 1.25
C THR A 87 -0.62 -11.21 1.51
N ILE A 88 -1.78 -10.65 1.15
CA ILE A 88 -2.07 -9.24 1.34
C ILE A 88 -3.06 -9.11 2.50
N GLU A 89 -2.61 -8.50 3.60
CA GLU A 89 -3.50 -8.09 4.68
C GLU A 89 -4.26 -6.82 4.30
N ILE A 90 -5.58 -6.85 4.46
CA ILE A 90 -6.45 -5.74 4.11
C ILE A 90 -6.91 -5.08 5.41
N ASN A 91 -6.32 -3.93 5.67
CA ASN A 91 -6.61 -3.10 6.82
C ASN A 91 -7.41 -1.86 6.39
N HIS A 92 -8.25 -1.35 7.28
CA HIS A 92 -8.94 -0.08 7.10
C HIS A 92 -8.84 0.77 8.36
N VAL A 93 -9.05 2.07 8.19
CA VAL A 93 -9.03 3.04 9.29
C VAL A 93 -10.46 3.36 9.67
N ALA A 94 -10.84 3.08 10.91
CA ALA A 94 -12.13 3.45 11.47
C ALA A 94 -12.22 4.97 11.69
N THR A 95 -13.43 5.48 11.93
CA THR A 95 -13.68 6.92 12.10
C THR A 95 -12.91 7.54 13.27
N ASP A 96 -12.56 6.72 14.28
CA ASP A 96 -11.77 7.12 15.45
C ASP A 96 -10.24 7.01 15.24
N GLY A 97 -9.79 6.64 14.03
CA GLY A 97 -8.39 6.45 13.69
C GLY A 97 -7.84 5.05 14.00
N THR A 98 -8.65 4.15 14.54
CA THR A 98 -8.23 2.78 14.82
C THR A 98 -8.00 2.01 13.51
N VAL A 99 -6.85 1.34 13.39
CA VAL A 99 -6.58 0.43 12.27
C VAL A 99 -7.20 -0.93 12.59
N LEU A 100 -8.09 -1.39 11.72
CA LEU A 100 -8.81 -2.64 11.87
C LEU A 100 -8.55 -3.55 10.66
N THR A 101 -8.16 -4.79 10.94
CA THR A 101 -7.98 -5.83 9.92
C THR A 101 -9.34 -6.34 9.47
N LYS A 102 -9.63 -6.19 8.17
CA LYS A 102 -10.85 -6.70 7.53
C LYS A 102 -10.71 -8.14 7.09
N GLY A 103 -9.51 -8.55 6.69
CA GLY A 103 -9.20 -9.88 6.22
C GLY A 103 -7.87 -9.94 5.49
N SER A 104 -7.63 -11.02 4.77
CA SER A 104 -6.47 -11.20 3.90
C SER A 104 -6.89 -11.72 2.54
N TRP A 105 -6.02 -11.56 1.56
CA TRP A 105 -6.18 -12.12 0.23
C TRP A 105 -4.89 -12.80 -0.22
N HIS A 106 -5.01 -13.93 -0.90
CA HIS A 106 -3.89 -14.63 -1.50
C HIS A 106 -4.28 -15.12 -2.91
N PRO A 107 -3.40 -15.04 -3.92
CA PRO A 107 -3.74 -15.35 -5.31
C PRO A 107 -4.25 -16.79 -5.51
N ALA A 108 -3.79 -17.75 -4.70
CA ALA A 108 -4.21 -19.15 -4.80
C ALA A 108 -5.54 -19.47 -4.10
N THR A 109 -5.96 -18.69 -3.10
CA THR A 109 -7.09 -19.03 -2.21
C THR A 109 -8.18 -17.97 -2.16
N GLY A 110 -7.95 -16.79 -2.74
CA GLY A 110 -8.90 -15.67 -2.69
C GLY A 110 -8.92 -14.98 -1.33
N PHE A 111 -10.06 -14.35 -1.00
CA PHE A 111 -10.26 -13.63 0.26
C PHE A 111 -10.51 -14.58 1.44
N ALA A 112 -9.94 -14.24 2.59
CA ALA A 112 -10.20 -14.84 3.89
C ALA A 112 -10.57 -13.75 4.91
N GLY A 113 -11.54 -14.03 5.80
CA GLY A 113 -12.10 -13.03 6.72
C GLY A 113 -13.12 -12.13 6.02
N GLY A 114 -14.13 -11.63 6.76
CA GLY A 114 -15.40 -11.04 6.28
C GLY A 114 -15.35 -9.81 5.36
N ILE A 115 -14.57 -9.88 4.30
CA ILE A 115 -14.53 -8.99 3.15
C ILE A 115 -15.58 -9.52 2.17
N THR A 116 -16.77 -8.94 2.24
CA THR A 116 -17.82 -9.15 1.23
C THR A 116 -17.88 -7.92 0.35
N ASP A 117 -18.08 -8.15 -0.96
CA ASP A 117 -18.29 -7.11 -1.98
C ASP A 117 -19.49 -6.21 -1.69
#